data_AF-A0A348WEZ0-F1
#
_entry.id   AF-A0A348WEZ0-F1
#
_cell.length_a   1.000
_cell.length_b   1.000
_cell.length_c   1.000
_cell.angle_alpha   90.00
_cell.angle_beta   90.00
_cell.angle_gamma   90.00
#
_symmetry.space_group_name_H-M   'P 1'
#
loop_
_entity.id
_entity.type
_entity.pdbx_description
1 polymer ?
#
loop_
_entity_poly.entity_id
_entity_poly.type
_entity_poly.pdbx_seq_one_letter_code
_entity_poly.pdbx_strand_id
1 'polypeptide(L)'
;GLDRLVEKSEPVFEEASDAEVLALFKTRSPQTGGGVLRLARAQMAAGKQGDAEAGVVLAWRTLDLSTAEHDLFLAEHGPLLADHHAARLDMAEWRGLKDVALMRPLVSEARQKLSALRDKIKNGGDPSAGISDLPRELQDDPLLSYRR
;
A
#
# COMPACT_ATOMS: atom_id res chain seq x y z
N GLY A 1 18.64 -2.08 14.25
CA GLY A 1 19.13 -0.85 13.63
C GLY A 1 18.34 0.34 14.15
N LEU A 2 18.76 1.55 13.80
CA LEU A 2 18.08 2.80 14.17
C LEU A 2 16.63 2.85 13.67
N ASP A 3 16.32 2.19 12.55
CA ASP A 3 14.95 2.07 12.01
C ASP A 3 13.96 1.50 13.02
N ARG A 4 14.28 0.33 13.59
CA ARG A 4 13.45 -0.32 14.62
C ARG A 4 13.21 0.56 15.87
N LEU A 5 14.06 1.56 16.12
CA LEU A 5 13.83 2.51 17.22
C LEU A 5 12.82 3.59 16.81
N VAL A 6 12.83 4.04 15.56
CA VAL A 6 11.88 5.03 15.03
C VAL A 6 10.47 4.43 15.01
N GLU A 7 10.31 3.24 14.44
CA GLU A 7 9.03 2.51 14.39
C GLU A 7 8.38 2.39 15.79
N LYS A 8 9.16 2.04 16.81
CA LYS A 8 8.68 1.87 18.19
C LYS A 8 8.31 3.18 18.88
N SER A 9 8.84 4.31 18.40
CA SER A 9 8.52 5.63 18.96
C SER A 9 7.33 6.28 18.26
N GLU A 10 6.92 5.81 17.08
CA GLU A 10 5.80 6.40 16.33
C GLU A 10 4.46 6.50 17.06
N PRO A 11 4.05 5.50 17.85
CA PRO A 11 2.82 5.60 18.66
C PRO A 11 2.84 6.73 19.71
N VAL A 12 4.03 7.17 20.14
CA VAL A 12 4.18 8.28 21.11
C VAL A 12 3.89 9.64 20.46
N PHE A 13 3.88 9.72 19.12
CA PHE A 13 3.70 10.97 18.39
C PHE A 13 2.25 11.42 18.22
N GLU A 14 1.27 10.58 18.58
CA GLU A 14 -0.13 11.00 18.62
C GLU A 14 -0.35 12.15 19.62
N GLU A 15 0.45 12.21 20.70
CA GLU A 15 0.39 13.28 21.71
C GLU A 15 1.27 14.49 21.39
N ALA A 16 2.16 14.39 20.39
CA ALA A 16 3.05 15.47 20.01
C ALA A 16 2.30 16.57 19.23
N SER A 17 2.77 17.81 19.32
CA SER A 17 2.23 18.91 18.51
C SER A 17 2.59 18.78 17.02
N ASP A 18 1.81 19.40 16.13
CA ASP A 18 2.10 19.38 14.69
C ASP A 18 3.47 19.96 14.34
N ALA A 19 3.92 20.97 15.09
CA ALA A 19 5.24 21.55 14.92
C ALA A 19 6.36 20.54 15.25
N GLU A 20 6.19 19.75 16.31
CA GLU A 20 7.14 18.70 16.70
C GLU A 20 7.16 17.56 15.68
N VAL A 21 5.99 17.12 15.21
CA VAL A 21 5.87 16.09 14.17
C VAL A 21 6.54 16.52 12.88
N LEU A 22 6.27 17.75 12.41
CA LEU A 22 6.92 18.29 11.22
C LEU A 22 8.43 18.45 11.41
N ALA A 23 8.89 18.87 12.60
CA ALA A 23 10.32 19.01 12.88
C ALA A 23 11.04 17.67 12.88
N LEU A 24 10.43 16.63 13.46
CA LEU A 24 10.98 15.28 13.53
C LEU A 24 11.14 14.68 12.12
N PHE A 25 10.05 14.72 11.33
CA PHE A 25 10.03 14.08 10.02
C PHE A 25 10.72 14.88 8.90
N LYS A 26 11.35 16.03 9.23
CA LYS A 26 12.31 16.68 8.32
C LYS A 26 13.56 15.85 8.07
N THR A 27 13.96 15.03 9.03
CA THR A 27 15.23 14.28 8.98
C THR A 27 15.04 12.76 8.95
N ARG A 28 13.80 12.30 9.12
CA ARG A 28 13.43 10.88 9.17
C ARG A 28 12.11 10.71 8.42
N SER A 29 11.93 9.60 7.73
CA SER A 29 10.62 9.25 7.16
C SER A 29 9.86 8.36 8.16
N PRO A 30 8.52 8.48 8.23
CA PRO A 30 7.73 7.53 9.01
C PRO A 30 7.88 6.11 8.45
N GLN A 31 7.85 5.12 9.35
CA GLN A 31 8.05 3.70 9.05
C GLN A 31 6.77 2.88 9.25
N THR A 32 5.77 3.42 9.94
CA THR A 32 4.44 2.82 10.11
C THR A 32 3.37 3.61 9.36
N GLY A 33 2.23 2.98 9.10
CA GLY A 33 1.07 3.67 8.53
C GLY A 33 0.55 4.77 9.45
N GLY A 34 0.51 4.51 10.77
CA GLY A 34 0.14 5.51 11.76
C GLY A 34 1.03 6.76 11.71
N GLY A 35 2.36 6.58 11.66
CA GLY A 35 3.31 7.69 11.55
C GLY A 35 3.12 8.51 10.27
N VAL A 36 2.83 7.86 9.13
CA VAL A 36 2.52 8.56 7.87
C VAL A 36 1.26 9.39 7.99
N LEU A 37 0.17 8.83 8.54
CA LEU A 37 -1.09 9.56 8.71
C LEU A 37 -0.92 10.73 9.70
N ARG A 38 -0.19 10.54 10.80
CA ARG A 38 0.12 11.61 11.75
C ARG A 38 0.90 12.75 11.09
N LEU A 39 1.89 12.44 10.25
CA LEU A 39 2.65 13.42 9.47
C LEU A 39 1.75 14.11 8.43
N ALA A 40 0.93 13.37 7.70
CA ALA A 40 0.02 13.89 6.71
C ALA A 40 -0.95 14.91 7.33
N ARG A 41 -1.54 14.61 8.49
CA ARG A 41 -2.40 15.56 9.22
C ARG A 41 -1.66 16.84 9.61
N ALA A 42 -0.42 16.73 10.10
CA ALA A 42 0.42 17.90 10.42
C ALA A 42 0.77 18.74 9.18
N GLN A 43 1.05 18.08 8.06
CA GLN A 43 1.30 18.74 6.77
C GLN A 43 0.05 19.46 6.26
N MET A 44 -1.12 18.84 6.35
CA MET A 44 -2.41 19.44 5.99
C MET A 44 -2.69 20.70 6.83
N ALA A 45 -2.50 20.63 8.16
CA ALA A 45 -2.66 21.76 9.06
C ALA A 45 -1.69 22.92 8.74
N ALA A 46 -0.50 22.60 8.21
CA ALA A 46 0.49 23.57 7.75
C ALA A 46 0.30 24.04 6.29
N GLY A 47 -0.79 23.65 5.62
CA GLY A 47 -1.08 24.03 4.23
C GLY A 47 -0.24 23.30 3.17
N LYS A 48 0.42 22.19 3.53
CA LYS A 48 1.30 21.39 2.66
C LYS A 48 0.58 20.17 2.09
N GLN A 49 -0.55 20.39 1.44
CA GLN A 49 -1.42 19.30 0.96
C GLN A 49 -0.71 18.34 0.00
N GLY A 50 0.06 18.86 -0.96
CA GLY A 50 0.78 18.02 -1.92
C GLY A 50 1.78 17.06 -1.25
N ASP A 51 2.50 17.53 -0.21
CA ASP A 51 3.44 16.68 0.54
C ASP A 51 2.69 15.58 1.31
N ALA A 52 1.54 15.92 1.90
CA ALA A 52 0.70 14.98 2.64
C ALA A 52 0.18 13.87 1.72
N GLU A 53 -0.42 14.24 0.60
CA GLU A 53 -0.99 13.30 -0.37
C GLU A 53 0.10 12.40 -0.97
N ALA A 54 1.24 12.98 -1.36
CA ALA A 54 2.37 12.21 -1.88
C ALA A 54 2.90 11.19 -0.85
N GLY A 55 3.01 11.59 0.42
CA GLY A 55 3.42 10.71 1.51
C GLY A 55 2.45 9.54 1.73
N VAL A 56 1.14 9.82 1.74
CA VAL A 56 0.09 8.79 1.88
C VAL A 56 0.11 7.81 0.71
N VAL A 57 0.19 8.30 -0.53
CA VAL A 57 0.25 7.43 -1.72
C VAL A 57 1.51 6.57 -1.73
N LEU A 58 2.66 7.14 -1.37
CA LEU A 58 3.90 6.39 -1.27
C LEU A 58 3.77 5.26 -0.24
N ALA A 59 3.33 5.59 0.97
CA ALA A 59 3.16 4.63 2.05
C ALA A 59 2.18 3.50 1.69
N TRP A 60 1.04 3.85 1.07
CA TRP A 60 0.07 2.88 0.56
C TRP A 60 0.69 1.87 -0.41
N ARG A 61 1.65 2.31 -1.21
CA ARG A 61 2.29 1.48 -2.24
C ARG A 61 3.52 0.71 -1.75
N THR A 62 4.06 1.02 -0.57
CA THR A 62 5.35 0.45 -0.13
C THR A 62 5.35 -0.18 1.26
N LEU A 63 4.52 0.31 2.19
CA LEU A 63 4.51 -0.20 3.56
C LEU A 63 3.75 -1.52 3.69
N ASP A 64 4.25 -2.38 4.57
CA ASP A 64 3.52 -3.56 5.07
C ASP A 64 2.55 -3.07 6.15
N LEU A 65 1.37 -2.64 5.73
CA LEU A 65 0.36 -2.11 6.64
C LEU A 65 -0.35 -3.26 7.38
N SER A 66 -0.57 -3.08 8.67
CA SER A 66 -1.55 -3.88 9.39
C SER A 66 -2.95 -3.68 8.82
N THR A 67 -3.88 -4.59 9.11
CA THR A 67 -5.30 -4.44 8.72
C THR A 67 -5.89 -3.13 9.23
N ALA A 68 -5.59 -2.76 10.48
CA ALA A 68 -6.09 -1.52 11.07
C ALA A 68 -5.56 -0.27 10.33
N GLU A 69 -4.28 -0.26 9.96
CA GLU A 69 -3.70 0.84 9.18
C GLU A 69 -4.25 0.87 7.75
N HIS A 70 -4.42 -0.28 7.10
CA HIS A 70 -5.05 -0.35 5.79
C HIS A 70 -6.46 0.28 5.81
N ASP A 71 -7.29 -0.11 6.76
CA ASP A 71 -8.65 0.40 6.89
C ASP A 71 -8.65 1.91 7.16
N LEU A 72 -7.71 2.39 7.98
CA LEU A 72 -7.57 3.80 8.31
C LEU A 72 -7.13 4.64 7.09
N PHE A 73 -6.22 4.11 6.27
CA PHE A 73 -5.82 4.75 5.01
C PHE A 73 -7.02 4.92 4.06
N LEU A 74 -7.85 3.89 3.92
CA LEU A 74 -9.05 3.96 3.06
C LEU A 74 -10.10 4.90 3.65
N ALA A 75 -10.29 4.89 4.97
CA ALA A 75 -11.25 5.75 5.64
C ALA A 75 -10.91 7.24 5.47
N GLU A 76 -9.62 7.60 5.54
CA GLU A 76 -9.17 9.00 5.48
C GLU A 76 -8.84 9.47 4.05
N HIS A 77 -8.37 8.57 3.18
CA HIS A 77 -7.80 8.91 1.87
C HIS A 77 -8.33 8.06 0.71
N GLY A 78 -9.44 7.34 0.87
CA GLY A 78 -10.01 6.46 -0.15
C GLY A 78 -10.04 7.04 -1.58
N PRO A 79 -10.60 8.24 -1.80
CA PRO A 79 -10.62 8.86 -3.14
C PRO A 79 -9.23 9.10 -3.74
N LEU A 80 -8.25 9.51 -2.92
CA LEU A 80 -6.86 9.70 -3.33
C LEU A 80 -6.19 8.37 -3.72
N LEU A 81 -6.57 7.28 -3.04
CA LEU A 81 -5.94 5.97 -3.18
C LEU A 81 -6.55 5.10 -4.28
N ALA A 82 -7.71 5.46 -4.82
CA ALA A 82 -8.47 4.66 -5.79
C ALA A 82 -7.61 4.19 -6.97
N ASP A 83 -6.87 5.12 -7.60
CA ASP A 83 -6.01 4.82 -8.75
C ASP A 83 -4.75 4.01 -8.38
N HIS A 84 -4.48 3.84 -7.09
CA HIS A 84 -3.31 3.15 -6.56
C HIS A 84 -3.61 1.76 -6.00
N HIS A 85 -4.88 1.33 -5.98
CA HIS A 85 -5.28 0.00 -5.49
C HIS A 85 -4.60 -1.13 -6.28
N ALA A 86 -4.52 -0.99 -7.60
CA ALA A 86 -3.83 -1.94 -8.47
C ALA A 86 -2.35 -2.13 -8.09
N ALA A 87 -1.62 -1.02 -7.92
CA ALA A 87 -0.20 -1.06 -7.58
C ALA A 87 0.05 -1.67 -6.19
N ARG A 88 -0.84 -1.42 -5.23
CA ARG A 88 -0.75 -2.04 -3.91
C ARG A 88 -1.03 -3.53 -3.96
N LEU A 89 -2.04 -3.98 -4.70
CA LEU A 89 -2.30 -5.41 -4.89
C LEU A 89 -1.07 -6.12 -5.49
N ASP A 90 -0.49 -5.56 -6.55
CA ASP A 90 0.71 -6.11 -7.19
C ASP A 90 1.90 -6.19 -6.20
N MET A 91 2.11 -5.16 -5.37
CA MET A 91 3.14 -5.13 -4.33
C MET A 91 2.90 -6.19 -3.24
N ALA A 92 1.67 -6.30 -2.74
CA ALA A 92 1.28 -7.26 -1.72
C ALA A 92 1.50 -8.70 -2.19
N GLU A 93 1.11 -9.02 -3.43
CA GLU A 93 1.33 -10.34 -4.03
C GLU A 93 2.82 -10.66 -4.19
N TRP A 94 3.61 -9.70 -4.69
CA TRP A 94 5.04 -9.87 -4.89
C TRP A 94 5.78 -10.15 -3.57
N ARG A 95 5.43 -9.43 -2.50
CA ARG A 95 5.99 -9.61 -1.15
C ARG A 95 5.39 -10.80 -0.39
N GLY A 96 4.26 -11.35 -0.84
CA GLY A 96 3.53 -12.41 -0.16
C GLY A 96 2.86 -11.93 1.14
N LEU A 97 2.37 -10.70 1.16
CA LEU A 97 1.68 -10.11 2.31
C LEU A 97 0.25 -10.66 2.45
N LYS A 98 -0.30 -10.55 3.66
CA LYS A 98 -1.66 -11.05 3.98
C LYS A 98 -2.77 -10.11 3.49
N ASP A 99 -2.44 -8.86 3.18
CA ASP A 99 -3.37 -7.83 2.76
C ASP A 99 -3.86 -8.00 1.31
N VAL A 100 -3.32 -8.96 0.54
CA VAL A 100 -3.85 -9.35 -0.78
C VAL A 100 -5.38 -9.58 -0.72
N ALA A 101 -5.86 -10.24 0.34
CA ALA A 101 -7.29 -10.50 0.53
C ALA A 101 -8.12 -9.22 0.73
N LEU A 102 -7.53 -8.20 1.37
CA LEU A 102 -8.15 -6.89 1.56
C LEU A 102 -8.13 -6.06 0.27
N MET A 103 -7.11 -6.25 -0.56
CA MET A 103 -6.92 -5.49 -1.80
C MET A 103 -7.76 -5.99 -2.97
N ARG A 104 -8.04 -7.29 -3.06
CA ARG A 104 -8.80 -7.88 -4.17
C ARG A 104 -10.16 -7.19 -4.41
N PRO A 105 -11.00 -6.93 -3.39
CA PRO A 105 -12.29 -6.27 -3.59
C PRO A 105 -12.19 -4.83 -4.10
N LEU A 106 -11.02 -4.19 -3.96
CA LEU A 106 -10.81 -2.78 -4.31
C LEU A 106 -10.40 -2.56 -5.77
N VAL A 107 -10.02 -3.62 -6.49
CA VAL A 107 -9.60 -3.52 -7.89
C VAL A 107 -10.70 -3.99 -8.85
N SER A 108 -10.55 -3.65 -10.13
CA SER A 108 -11.46 -4.11 -11.19
C SER A 108 -11.55 -5.63 -11.28
N GLU A 109 -12.67 -6.15 -11.78
CA GLU A 109 -12.87 -7.59 -11.98
C GLU A 109 -11.75 -8.24 -12.81
N ALA A 110 -11.25 -7.54 -13.83
CA ALA A 110 -10.15 -8.02 -14.64
C ALA A 110 -8.86 -8.25 -13.82
N ARG A 111 -8.55 -7.34 -12.89
CA ARG A 111 -7.41 -7.51 -11.97
C ARG A 111 -7.68 -8.54 -10.88
N GLN A 112 -8.92 -8.71 -10.44
CA GLN A 112 -9.30 -9.81 -9.54
C GLN A 112 -9.05 -11.18 -10.21
N LYS A 113 -9.44 -11.33 -11.48
CA LYS A 113 -9.17 -12.55 -12.27
C LYS A 113 -7.67 -12.80 -12.44
N LEU A 114 -6.90 -11.75 -12.74
CA LEU A 114 -5.44 -11.84 -12.84
C LEU A 114 -4.81 -12.30 -11.51
N SER A 115 -5.23 -11.71 -10.39
CA SER A 115 -4.80 -12.09 -9.03
C SER A 115 -5.11 -13.56 -8.72
N ALA A 116 -6.32 -14.03 -9.04
CA ALA A 116 -6.71 -15.43 -8.86
C ALA A 116 -5.89 -16.38 -9.76
N LEU A 117 -5.57 -15.96 -10.99
CA LEU A 117 -4.71 -16.73 -11.89
C LEU A 117 -3.28 -16.84 -11.33
N ARG A 118 -2.71 -15.73 -10.82
CA ARG A 118 -1.40 -15.73 -10.16
C ARG A 118 -1.36 -16.70 -8.97
N ASP A 119 -2.39 -16.72 -8.14
CA ASP A 119 -2.53 -17.70 -7.04
C ASP A 119 -2.56 -19.15 -7.55
N LYS A 120 -3.35 -19.41 -8.59
CA LYS A 120 -3.44 -20.75 -9.20
C LYS A 120 -2.08 -21.23 -9.71
N ILE A 121 -1.34 -20.36 -10.40
CA ILE A 121 0.00 -20.66 -10.93
C ILE A 121 0.98 -20.92 -9.78
N LYS A 122 0.96 -20.07 -8.74
CA LYS A 122 1.79 -20.24 -7.55
C LYS A 122 1.55 -21.58 -6.85
N ASN A 123 0.32 -22.11 -6.93
CA ASN A 123 -0.07 -23.41 -6.38
C ASN A 123 0.14 -24.59 -7.37
N GLY A 124 0.91 -24.39 -8.44
CA GLY A 124 1.27 -25.44 -9.41
C GLY A 124 0.23 -25.70 -10.51
N GLY A 125 -0.77 -24.82 -10.65
CA GLY A 125 -1.76 -24.92 -11.72
C GLY A 125 -1.23 -24.43 -13.07
N ASP A 126 -1.87 -24.88 -14.15
CA ASP A 126 -1.53 -24.49 -15.53
C ASP A 126 -1.90 -23.02 -15.82
N PRO A 127 -0.93 -22.16 -16.19
CA PRO A 127 -1.17 -20.76 -16.59
C PRO A 127 -2.06 -20.64 -17.83
N SER A 128 -1.96 -21.57 -18.78
CA SER A 128 -2.62 -21.45 -20.09
C SER A 128 -4.14 -21.49 -20.00
N ALA A 129 -4.67 -22.11 -18.96
CA ALA A 129 -6.10 -22.30 -18.72
C ALA A 129 -6.85 -21.04 -18.24
N GLY A 130 -6.21 -19.87 -18.14
CA GLY A 130 -6.88 -18.64 -17.71
C GLY A 130 -6.35 -17.34 -18.30
N ILE A 131 -5.23 -17.36 -19.04
CA ILE A 131 -4.67 -16.16 -19.68
C ILE A 131 -5.62 -15.61 -20.75
N SER A 132 -6.25 -16.49 -21.55
CA SER A 132 -7.18 -16.07 -22.62
C SER A 132 -8.40 -15.30 -22.15
N ASP A 133 -8.78 -15.45 -20.88
CA ASP A 133 -9.96 -14.82 -20.28
C ASP A 133 -9.68 -13.41 -19.74
N LEU A 134 -8.41 -13.00 -19.75
CA LEU A 134 -7.97 -11.67 -19.35
C LEU A 134 -8.03 -10.71 -20.55
N PRO A 135 -8.30 -9.40 -20.31
CA PRO A 135 -8.05 -8.36 -21.31
C PRO A 135 -6.62 -8.42 -21.84
N ARG A 136 -6.43 -8.09 -23.12
CA ARG A 136 -5.14 -8.22 -23.81
C ARG A 136 -4.00 -7.54 -23.06
N GLU A 137 -4.27 -6.40 -22.42
CA GLU A 137 -3.30 -5.61 -21.67
C GLU A 137 -2.76 -6.34 -20.42
N LEU A 138 -3.49 -7.33 -19.91
CA LEU A 138 -3.13 -8.12 -18.72
C LEU A 138 -2.61 -9.51 -19.06
N GLN A 139 -2.65 -9.93 -20.32
CA GLN A 139 -2.20 -11.27 -20.74
C GLN A 139 -0.67 -11.40 -20.64
N ASP A 140 0.05 -10.32 -20.91
CA ASP A 140 1.52 -10.24 -20.86
C ASP A 140 2.03 -9.70 -19.50
N ASP A 141 1.22 -9.82 -18.45
CA ASP A 141 1.56 -9.26 -17.16
C ASP A 141 2.89 -9.87 -16.62
N PRO A 142 3.88 -9.05 -16.20
CA PRO A 142 5.19 -9.54 -15.79
C PRO A 142 5.14 -10.53 -14.62
N LEU A 143 4.14 -10.41 -13.74
CA LEU A 143 3.98 -11.30 -12.59
C LEU A 143 3.42 -12.67 -12.98
N LEU A 144 2.87 -12.85 -14.19
CA LEU A 144 2.53 -14.17 -14.75
C LEU A 144 3.77 -14.93 -15.24
N SER A 145 4.81 -14.21 -15.67
CA SER A 145 6.06 -14.81 -16.17
C SER A 145 7.06 -15.13 -15.06
N TYR A 146 6.82 -14.65 -13.83
CA TYR A 146 7.72 -14.83 -12.71
C TYR A 146 7.61 -16.25 -12.13
N ARG A 147 8.48 -17.14 -12.61
CA ARG A 147 8.64 -18.50 -12.10
C ARG A 147 9.57 -18.45 -10.87
N ARG A 148 9.12 -18.93 -9.70
CA ARG A 148 10.02 -19.31 -8.59
C ARG A 148 10.33 -20.80 -8.67
#